data_AF-A0A314ZHJ3-F1
#
_entry.id   AF-A0A314ZHJ3-F1
#
_cell.length_a   1.000
_cell.length_b   1.000
_cell.length_c   1.000
_cell.angle_alpha   90.00
_cell.angle_beta   90.00
_cell.angle_gamma   90.00
#
_symmetry.space_group_name_H-M   'P 1'
#
loop_
_entity.id
_entity.type
_entity.pdbx_description
1 polymer ?
#
loop_
_entity_poly.entity_id
_entity_poly.type
_entity_poly.pdbx_seq_one_letter_code
_entity_poly.pdbx_strand_id
1 'polypeptide(L)' 'MFGMTTIELVLANLVHKFDWALPCEARAEDMNMTECTGPVIHRQVPLLAVPKLRPF' A
#
# COMPACT_ATOMS: atom_id res chain seq x y z
N MET A 1 -7.62 9.91 -20.17
CA MET A 1 -6.78 9.01 -19.35
C MET A 1 -7.16 9.19 -17.89
N PHE A 2 -8.25 8.55 -17.42
CA PHE A 2 -8.77 8.80 -16.07
C PHE A 2 -8.05 7.93 -15.02
N GLY A 3 -7.86 6.63 -15.30
CA GLY A 3 -7.27 5.70 -14.34
C GLY A 3 -5.84 6.05 -13.91
N MET A 4 -4.98 6.47 -14.83
CA MET A 4 -3.58 6.81 -14.50
C MET A 4 -3.51 8.04 -13.58
N THR A 5 -4.22 9.11 -13.92
CA THR A 5 -4.26 10.33 -13.09
C THR A 5 -4.84 10.05 -11.71
N THR A 6 -5.86 9.19 -11.60
CA THR A 6 -6.38 8.76 -10.30
C THR A 6 -5.33 8.00 -9.49
N ILE A 7 -4.63 7.04 -10.10
CA ILE A 7 -3.57 6.26 -9.43
C ILE A 7 -2.45 7.19 -8.96
N GLU A 8 -1.97 8.10 -9.81
CA GLU A 8 -0.91 9.05 -9.47
C GLU A 8 -1.31 9.98 -8.32
N LEU A 9 -2.53 10.53 -8.36
CA LEU A 9 -3.03 11.41 -7.31
C LEU A 9 -3.15 10.70 -5.96
N VAL A 10 -3.70 9.49 -5.94
CA VAL A 10 -3.83 8.68 -4.72
C VAL A 10 -2.44 8.33 -4.17
N LEU A 11 -1.54 7.86 -5.03
CA LEU A 11 -0.17 7.53 -4.63
C LEU A 11 0.56 8.75 -4.08
N ALA A 12 0.51 9.89 -4.77
CA ALA A 12 1.16 11.12 -4.31
C ALA A 12 0.69 11.52 -2.90
N ASN A 13 -0.61 11.44 -2.62
CA ASN A 13 -1.14 11.75 -1.29
C ASN A 13 -0.63 10.77 -0.21
N LEU A 14 -0.59 9.48 -0.52
CA LEU A 14 -0.14 8.43 0.42
C LEU A 14 1.36 8.50 0.67
N VAL A 15 2.16 8.65 -0.39
CA VAL A 15 3.63 8.57 -0.31
C VAL A 15 4.31 9.89 -0.10
N HIS A 16 3.61 11.04 -0.09
CA HIS A 16 4.22 12.35 0.20
C HIS A 16 4.21 12.67 1.69
N LYS A 17 3.10 12.43 2.39
CA LYS A 17 2.90 12.89 3.78
C LYS A 17 3.32 11.89 4.84
N PHE A 18 3.38 10.61 4.49
CA PHE A 18 3.59 9.53 5.45
C PHE A 18 4.76 8.65 5.06
N ASP A 19 5.55 8.28 6.06
CA ASP A 19 6.27 7.03 6.03
C ASP A 19 5.35 5.92 6.49
N TRP A 20 5.60 4.70 6.02
CA TRP A 20 4.73 3.57 6.26
C TRP A 20 5.48 2.50 7.05
N ALA A 21 4.83 1.99 8.11
CA ALA A 21 5.31 0.87 8.89
C ALA A 21 4.29 -0.28 8.85
N LEU A 22 4.76 -1.51 8.97
CA LEU A 22 3.86 -2.66 9.14
C LEU A 22 3.34 -2.72 10.58
N PRO A 23 2.10 -3.22 10.78
CA PRO A 23 1.58 -3.43 12.13
C PRO A 23 2.41 -4.46 12.89
N CYS A 24 2.41 -4.37 14.22
CA CYS A 24 3.04 -5.33 15.12
C CYS A 24 4.54 -5.59 14.84
N GLU A 25 5.26 -4.60 14.30
CA GLU A 25 6.68 -4.71 13.93
C GLU A 25 6.99 -5.84 12.94
N ALA A 26 5.98 -6.28 12.17
CA ALA A 26 6.14 -7.30 11.16
C ALA A 26 7.19 -6.88 10.11
N ARG A 27 7.91 -7.87 9.58
CA ARG A 27 8.89 -7.67 8.52
C ARG A 27 8.22 -7.82 7.16
N ALA A 28 8.87 -7.32 6.11
CA ALA A 28 8.32 -7.46 4.77
C ALA A 28 8.22 -8.93 4.34
N GLU A 29 9.18 -9.75 4.81
CA GLU A 29 9.23 -11.19 4.59
C GLU A 29 8.05 -11.95 5.21
N ASP A 30 7.41 -11.40 6.25
CA ASP A 30 6.26 -12.01 6.92
C ASP A 30 4.94 -11.78 6.16
N MET A 31 4.96 -10.90 5.15
CA MET A 31 3.77 -10.57 4.38
C MET A 31 3.37 -11.69 3.44
N ASN A 32 2.10 -12.10 3.50
CA ASN A 32 1.54 -12.99 2.49
C ASN A 32 1.41 -12.25 1.14
N MET A 33 2.16 -12.72 0.15
CA MET A 33 2.19 -12.20 -1.23
C MET A 33 1.39 -13.05 -2.22
N THR A 34 0.66 -14.07 -1.76
CA THR A 34 -0.22 -14.87 -2.61
C THR A 34 -1.30 -13.98 -3.24
N GLU A 35 -1.53 -14.17 -4.53
CA GLU A 35 -2.53 -13.42 -5.30
C GLU A 35 -3.86 -14.19 -5.39
N CYS A 36 -4.96 -13.44 -5.39
CA CYS A 36 -6.27 -13.92 -5.80
C CYS A 36 -6.53 -13.56 -7.26
N THR A 37 -6.95 -14.56 -8.05
CA THR A 37 -7.35 -14.38 -9.44
C THR A 37 -8.83 -13.97 -9.54
N GLY A 38 -9.15 -13.08 -10.46
CA GLY A 38 -10.49 -12.58 -10.72
C GLY A 38 -10.49 -11.51 -11.82
N PRO A 39 -11.57 -10.72 -11.99
CA PRO A 39 -11.61 -9.61 -12.94
C PRO A 39 -10.48 -8.58 -12.74
N VAL A 40 -9.96 -8.50 -11.52
CA VAL A 40 -8.76 -7.72 -11.15
C VAL A 40 -7.89 -8.61 -10.26
N ILE A 41 -6.60 -8.71 -10.60
CA ILE A 41 -5.60 -9.43 -9.79
C ILE A 41 -5.27 -8.56 -8.57
N HIS A 42 -5.30 -9.16 -7.38
CA HIS A 42 -4.96 -8.49 -6.13
C HIS A 42 -4.41 -9.48 -5.10
N ARG A 43 -3.77 -8.99 -4.04
CA ARG A 43 -3.27 -9.84 -2.95
C ARG A 43 -4.44 -10.53 -2.24
N GLN A 44 -4.30 -11.82 -1.97
CA GLN A 44 -5.27 -12.60 -1.21
C GLN A 44 -5.49 -12.05 0.19
N VAL A 45 -4.40 -11.60 0.84
CA VAL A 45 -4.45 -10.89 2.11
C VAL A 45 -4.14 -9.42 1.85
N PRO A 46 -5.02 -8.48 2.25
CA PRO A 46 -4.77 -7.05 2.07
C PRO A 46 -3.47 -6.60 2.73
N LEU A 47 -2.79 -5.62 2.11
CA LEU A 47 -1.68 -4.93 2.74
C LEU A 47 -2.21 -4.09 3.91
N LEU A 48 -1.70 -4.34 5.10
CA LEU A 48 -1.92 -3.50 6.27
C LEU A 48 -0.70 -2.61 6.48
N ALA A 49 -0.94 -1.31 6.69
CA ALA A 49 0.12 -0.34 6.94
C ALA A 49 -0.35 0.73 7.92
N VAL A 50 0.56 1.16 8.78
CA VAL A 50 0.35 2.23 9.76
C VAL A 50 1.08 3.48 9.26
N PRO A 51 0.37 4.60 9.04
CA PRO A 51 0.99 5.84 8.60
C PRO A 51 1.75 6.48 9.77
N LYS A 52 2.98 6.91 9.50
CA LYS A 52 3.79 7.76 10.38
C LYS A 52 4.00 9.09 9.67
N LEU A 53 3.63 10.19 10.32
CA LEU A 53 3.87 11.53 9.77
C LEU A 53 5.37 11.71 9.54
N ARG A 54 5.73 12.09 8.32
CA ARG A 54 7.13 12.41 8.02
C ARG A 54 7.55 13.70 8.72
N PRO A 55 8.67 13.70 9.48
CA PRO A 55 9.29 14.95 9.90
C PRO A 55 9.76 15.72 8.67
N PHE A 56 9.62 17.04 8.70
CA PHE A 56 10.15 17.93 7.67
C PHE A 56 11.67 18.08 7.80
#